data_AF-A0A7Y7IU51-F1
#
_entry.id   AF-A0A7Y7IU51-F1
#
_cell.length_a   1.000
_cell.length_b   1.000
_cell.length_c   1.000
_cell.angle_alpha   90.00
_cell.angle_beta   90.00
_cell.angle_gamma   90.00
#
_symmetry.space_group_name_H-M   'P 1'
#
loop_
_entity.id
_entity.type
_entity.pdbx_description
1 polymer ?
#
loop_
_entity_poly.entity_id
_entity_poly.type
_entity_poly.pdbx_seq_one_letter_code
_entity_poly.pdbx_strand_id
1 'polypeptide(L)'
;MGGTEGQDPRFAEIDLWPTASILEALAEAQMSAVAMVRAAIPELERVVAAALPRLRAGGRLFYVGAGTSGRIGMQDGVELTPTFGWAPERLV
;
A
#
# COMPACT_ATOMS: atom_id res chain seq x y z
N MET A 1 1.09 -15.00 -14.72
CA MET A 1 1.47 -14.21 -13.53
C MET A 1 1.17 -15.08 -12.32
N GLY A 2 2.19 -15.50 -11.57
CA GLY A 2 1.98 -16.25 -10.33
C GLY A 2 1.23 -15.38 -9.32
N GLY A 3 0.44 -15.99 -8.44
CA GLY A 3 -0.13 -15.30 -7.29
C GLY A 3 0.98 -14.82 -6.33
N THR A 4 0.60 -14.15 -5.24
CA THR A 4 1.56 -13.62 -4.24
C THR A 4 2.47 -14.68 -3.62
N GLU A 5 2.04 -15.95 -3.63
CA GLU A 5 2.82 -17.10 -3.15
C GLU A 5 3.62 -17.80 -4.26
N GLY A 6 3.54 -17.31 -5.50
CA GLY A 6 4.27 -17.86 -6.63
C GLY A 6 5.75 -17.49 -6.55
N GLN A 7 6.63 -18.47 -6.78
CA GLN A 7 8.05 -18.20 -6.91
C GLN A 7 8.36 -17.60 -8.27
N ASP A 8 9.21 -16.58 -8.29
CA ASP A 8 9.75 -16.01 -9.51
C ASP A 8 11.09 -16.68 -9.85
N PRO A 9 11.18 -17.47 -10.94
CA PRO A 9 12.39 -18.18 -11.31
C PRO A 9 13.62 -17.28 -11.49
N ARG A 10 13.41 -15.97 -11.74
CA ARG A 10 14.50 -14.99 -11.85
C ARG A 10 15.33 -14.87 -10.57
N PHE A 11 14.75 -15.19 -9.41
CA PHE A 11 15.37 -15.04 -8.09
C PHE A 11 15.68 -16.39 -7.42
N ALA A 12 15.70 -17.49 -8.17
CA ALA A 12 15.86 -18.85 -7.63
C ALA A 12 17.15 -19.07 -6.82
N GLU A 13 18.21 -18.31 -7.12
CA GLU A 13 19.53 -18.38 -6.47
C GLU A 13 19.95 -17.03 -5.87
N ILE A 14 18.98 -16.19 -5.49
CA ILE A 14 19.24 -14.82 -5.01
C ILE A 14 20.17 -14.77 -3.77
N ASP A 15 20.21 -15.84 -2.98
CA ASP A 15 21.07 -16.01 -1.82
C ASP A 15 22.56 -16.23 -2.18
N LEU A 16 22.85 -16.62 -3.43
CA LEU A 16 24.21 -16.79 -3.94
C LEU A 16 24.75 -15.54 -4.67
N TRP A 17 23.91 -14.51 -4.86
CA TRP A 17 24.28 -13.33 -5.62
C TRP A 17 25.21 -12.39 -4.83
N PRO A 18 26.03 -11.57 -5.52
CA PRO A 18 26.70 -10.45 -4.89
C PRO A 18 25.70 -9.51 -4.22
N THR A 19 26.02 -8.98 -3.03
CA THR A 19 25.15 -8.05 -2.28
C THR A 19 24.67 -6.88 -3.14
N ALA A 20 25.54 -6.31 -3.98
CA ALA A 20 25.18 -5.20 -4.86
C ALA A 20 24.03 -5.56 -5.81
N SER A 21 24.08 -6.76 -6.41
CA SER A 21 23.03 -7.25 -7.31
C SER A 21 21.70 -7.49 -6.59
N ILE A 22 21.73 -7.94 -5.33
CA ILE A 22 20.53 -8.09 -4.50
C ILE A 22 19.90 -6.71 -4.25
N LEU A 23 20.71 -5.71 -3.88
CA LEU A 23 20.23 -4.36 -3.62
C LEU A 23 19.64 -3.70 -4.87
N GLU A 24 20.28 -3.88 -6.03
CA GLU A 24 19.77 -3.43 -7.33
C GLU A 24 18.41 -4.09 -7.65
N ALA A 25 18.29 -5.41 -7.46
CA ALA A 25 17.05 -6.12 -7.69
C ALA A 25 15.90 -5.66 -6.77
N LEU A 26 16.19 -5.40 -5.49
CA LEU A 26 15.22 -4.87 -4.55
C LEU A 26 14.76 -3.45 -4.94
N ALA A 27 15.68 -2.59 -5.36
CA ALA A 27 15.36 -1.25 -5.83
C ALA A 27 14.48 -1.27 -7.10
N GLU A 28 14.81 -2.13 -8.07
CA GLU A 28 14.01 -2.30 -9.29
C GLU A 28 12.60 -2.83 -8.98
N ALA A 29 12.46 -3.73 -7.99
CA ALA A 29 11.15 -4.20 -7.54
C ALA A 29 10.29 -3.05 -6.97
N GLN A 30 10.90 -2.07 -6.26
CA GLN A 30 10.18 -0.87 -5.81
C GLN A 30 9.71 -0.02 -6.99
N MET A 31 10.55 0.17 -8.02
CA MET A 31 10.17 0.91 -9.23
C MET A 31 9.00 0.24 -9.95
N SER A 32 9.01 -1.10 -10.04
CA SER A 32 7.89 -1.87 -10.57
C SER A 32 6.61 -1.66 -9.77
N ALA A 33 6.70 -1.64 -8.43
CA ALA A 33 5.54 -1.35 -7.57
C ALA A 33 4.96 0.05 -7.84
N VAL A 34 5.81 1.07 -7.99
CA VAL A 34 5.37 2.43 -8.37
C VAL A 34 4.66 2.44 -9.71
N ALA A 35 5.17 1.73 -10.72
CA ALA A 35 4.52 1.61 -12.02
C ALA A 35 3.13 0.96 -11.91
N MET A 36 2.96 -0.05 -11.05
CA MET A 36 1.66 -0.68 -10.79
C MET A 36 0.68 0.25 -10.08
N VAL A 37 1.13 1.07 -9.13
CA VAL A 37 0.29 2.09 -8.49
C VAL A 37 -0.21 3.10 -9.52
N ARG A 38 0.66 3.53 -10.46
CA ARG A 38 0.24 4.43 -11.56
C ARG A 38 -0.83 3.80 -12.44
N ALA A 39 -0.71 2.49 -12.73
CA ALA A 39 -1.72 1.78 -13.50
C ALA A 39 -3.06 1.66 -12.76
N ALA A 40 -3.05 1.62 -11.42
CA ALA A 40 -4.25 1.53 -10.58
C ALA A 40 -4.95 2.86 -10.30
N ILE A 41 -4.50 3.98 -10.88
CA ILE A 41 -5.11 5.30 -10.68
C ILE A 41 -6.63 5.32 -10.96
N PRO A 42 -7.15 4.69 -12.04
CA PRO A 42 -8.59 4.67 -12.30
C PRO A 42 -9.40 3.98 -11.18
N GLU A 43 -8.89 2.90 -10.60
CA GLU A 43 -9.49 2.21 -9.45
C GLU A 43 -9.48 3.11 -8.21
N LEU A 44 -8.33 3.75 -7.93
CA LEU A 44 -8.17 4.67 -6.80
C LEU A 44 -9.13 5.86 -6.92
N GLU A 45 -9.28 6.42 -8.13
CA GLU A 45 -10.25 7.49 -8.40
C GLU A 45 -11.68 7.06 -8.05
N ARG A 46 -12.09 5.85 -8.48
CA ARG A 46 -13.42 5.31 -8.15
C ARG A 46 -13.63 5.17 -6.65
N VAL A 47 -12.62 4.71 -5.91
CA VAL A 47 -12.68 4.58 -4.45
C VAL A 47 -12.83 5.95 -3.79
N VAL A 48 -12.01 6.93 -4.18
CA VAL A 48 -12.06 8.29 -3.64
C VAL A 48 -13.42 8.94 -3.94
N ALA A 49 -13.91 8.84 -5.18
CA ALA A 49 -15.19 9.39 -5.59
C ALA A 49 -16.37 8.79 -4.80
N ALA A 50 -16.30 7.50 -4.46
CA ALA A 50 -17.31 6.84 -3.64
C ALA A 50 -17.20 7.18 -2.15
N ALA A 51 -15.98 7.32 -1.62
CA ALA A 51 -15.73 7.58 -0.21
C ALA A 51 -16.00 9.05 0.18
N LEU A 52 -15.59 10.01 -0.66
CA LEU A 52 -15.66 11.44 -0.38
C LEU A 52 -17.04 11.95 0.09
N PRO A 53 -18.17 11.67 -0.59
CA PRO A 53 -19.47 12.15 -0.12
C PRO A 53 -19.87 11.55 1.24
N ARG A 54 -19.49 10.30 1.53
CA ARG A 54 -19.75 9.64 2.82
C ARG A 54 -18.92 10.25 3.94
N LEU A 55 -17.65 10.54 3.67
CA LEU A 55 -16.78 11.26 4.60
C LEU A 55 -17.26 12.69 4.82
N ARG A 56 -17.75 13.40 3.80
CA ARG A 56 -18.33 14.74 3.99
C ARG A 56 -19.61 14.72 4.84
N ALA A 57 -20.40 13.66 4.75
CA ALA A 57 -21.59 13.46 5.57
C ALA A 57 -21.31 13.05 7.02
N GLY A 58 -20.05 13.14 7.50
CA GLY A 58 -19.67 12.76 8.86
C GLY A 58 -19.37 11.27 9.05
N GLY A 59 -19.24 10.51 7.96
CA GLY A 59 -18.85 9.10 8.00
C GLY A 59 -17.45 8.87 8.58
N ARG A 60 -17.15 7.60 8.86
CA ARG A 60 -15.88 7.15 9.44
C ARG A 60 -15.07 6.37 8.41
N LEU A 61 -13.75 6.40 8.55
CA LEU A 61 -12.80 5.63 7.75
C LEU A 61 -12.32 4.43 8.57
N PHE A 62 -12.37 3.25 7.96
CA PHE A 62 -11.98 1.99 8.61
C PHE A 62 -10.79 1.37 7.88
N TYR A 63 -9.72 1.08 8.61
CA TYR A 63 -8.60 0.26 8.11
C TYR A 63 -8.67 -1.15 8.70
N VAL A 64 -8.80 -2.15 7.85
CA VAL A 64 -8.94 -3.56 8.28
C VAL A 64 -7.91 -4.41 7.58
N GLY A 65 -7.11 -5.14 8.35
CA GLY A 65 -6.10 -6.05 7.83
C GLY A 65 -5.33 -6.75 8.95
N ALA A 66 -4.58 -7.78 8.59
CA ALA A 66 -3.69 -8.50 9.49
C ALA A 66 -2.22 -8.31 9.08
N GLY A 67 -1.29 -8.55 10.00
CA GLY A 67 0.15 -8.47 9.73
C GLY A 67 0.59 -7.11 9.20
N THR A 68 1.43 -7.11 8.16
CA THR A 68 1.96 -5.88 7.54
C THR A 68 0.86 -4.97 7.02
N SER A 69 -0.19 -5.51 6.38
CA SER A 69 -1.30 -4.70 5.84
C SER A 69 -2.03 -3.93 6.94
N GLY A 70 -2.31 -4.57 8.08
CA GLY A 70 -2.94 -3.89 9.22
C GLY A 70 -2.04 -2.80 9.82
N ARG A 71 -0.72 -3.04 9.88
CA ARG A 71 0.24 -2.03 10.35
C ARG A 71 0.36 -0.83 9.43
N ILE A 72 0.30 -1.01 8.11
CA ILE A 72 0.28 0.09 7.13
C ILE A 72 -1.00 0.92 7.30
N GLY A 73 -2.16 0.27 7.47
CA GLY A 73 -3.42 0.97 7.75
C GLY A 73 -3.36 1.79 9.06
N MET A 74 -2.81 1.21 10.13
CA MET A 74 -2.57 1.93 11.39
C MET A 74 -1.65 3.14 11.17
N GLN A 75 -0.56 2.98 10.43
CA GLN A 75 0.40 4.05 10.15
C GLN A 75 -0.26 5.23 9.42
N ASP A 76 -1.03 4.97 8.37
CA ASP A 76 -1.77 6.04 7.68
C ASP A 76 -2.79 6.70 8.62
N GLY A 77 -3.55 5.90 9.37
CA GLY A 77 -4.55 6.39 10.31
C GLY A 77 -3.99 7.36 11.35
N VAL A 78 -2.85 7.03 11.99
CA VAL A 78 -2.25 7.90 13.02
C VAL A 78 -1.74 9.24 12.45
N GLU A 79 -1.48 9.32 11.14
CA GLU A 79 -1.05 10.54 10.47
C GLU A 79 -2.22 11.48 10.12
N LEU A 80 -3.46 10.99 10.05
CA LEU A 80 -4.63 11.79 9.63
C LEU A 80 -4.93 12.97 10.57
N THR A 81 -4.92 12.74 11.88
CA THR A 81 -5.21 13.78 12.88
C THR A 81 -4.17 14.90 12.87
N PRO A 82 -2.85 14.64 13.04
CA PRO A 82 -1.85 15.70 13.04
C PRO A 82 -1.68 16.38 11.68
N THR A 83 -1.96 15.71 10.57
CA THR A 83 -1.76 16.26 9.22
C THR A 83 -2.96 17.07 8.73
N PHE A 84 -4.18 16.58 8.97
CA PHE A 84 -5.41 17.16 8.39
C PHE A 84 -6.43 17.63 9.44
N GLY A 85 -6.13 17.53 10.73
CA GLY A 85 -7.10 17.80 11.79
C GLY A 85 -8.27 16.82 11.78
N TRP A 86 -8.05 15.59 11.30
CA TRP A 86 -9.08 14.55 11.26
C TRP A 86 -9.59 14.23 12.67
N ALA A 87 -10.90 14.14 12.85
CA ALA A 87 -11.48 13.86 14.16
C ALA A 87 -11.19 12.40 14.58
N PRO A 88 -10.55 12.14 15.73
CA PRO A 88 -10.13 10.79 16.13
C PRO A 88 -11.26 9.75 16.16
N GLU A 89 -12.47 10.15 16.56
CA GLU A 89 -13.66 9.30 16.60
C GLU A 89 -14.15 8.85 15.22
N ARG A 90 -13.60 9.45 14.14
CA ARG A 90 -13.92 9.12 12.74
C ARG A 90 -12.92 8.17 12.10
N LEU A 91 -11.89 7.73 12.82
CA LEU A 91 -10.93 6.72 12.40
C LEU A 91 -11.17 5.42 13.19
N VAL A 92 -11.20 4.28 12.50
CA VAL A 92 -11.40 2.95 13.10
C VAL A 92 -10.41 1.93 12.53
#